data_AF-A0A9N8VN76-F1
#
_entry.id   AF-A0A9N8VN76-F1
#
_cell.length_a   1.000
_cell.length_b   1.000
_cell.length_c   1.000
_cell.angle_alpha   90.00
_cell.angle_beta   90.00
_cell.angle_gamma   90.00
#
_symmetry.space_group_name_H-M   'P 1'
#
loop_
_entity.id
_entity.type
_entity.pdbx_description
1 polymer ?
#
loop_
_entity_poly.entity_id
_entity_poly.type
_entity_poly.pdbx_seq_one_letter_code
_entity_poly.pdbx_strand_id
1 'polypeptide(L)'
;MGVVPIVNENDTISVSEIKFGDNDTLSAIAAGMVNADYLFLMTDVDCLYTDNPMTNPNAKPVEVVEDVNALRDKVTLPLHTRFLAKDNPMLDRKWWILHGLHSVGTIFIDEGAVRAIAKVGQKSSLFAAGIVKIEGYFVAHQAVDLKIERTVKHDDINDVEVVMIGKGLVNYSSAEISRIKGCQSSDIEQILGYADSECVIHRDNLVITTKSDN
;
A
#
# COMPACT_ATOMS: atom_id res chain seq x y z
N MET A 1 -8.39 23.25 -23.91
CA MET A 1 -8.24 21.95 -24.62
C MET A 1 -9.21 20.99 -23.98
N GLY A 2 -10.32 20.66 -24.65
CA GLY A 2 -11.38 19.76 -24.15
C GLY A 2 -11.23 18.36 -24.73
N VAL A 3 -10.13 17.68 -24.37
CA VAL A 3 -9.86 16.31 -24.82
C VAL A 3 -10.38 15.35 -23.76
N VAL A 4 -11.03 14.26 -24.18
CA VAL A 4 -11.45 13.17 -23.29
C VAL A 4 -10.39 12.06 -23.35
N PRO A 5 -9.61 11.84 -22.28
CA PRO A 5 -8.60 10.79 -22.26
C PRO A 5 -9.28 9.41 -22.21
N ILE A 6 -8.78 8.48 -23.03
CA ILE A 6 -9.15 7.06 -22.98
C ILE A 6 -7.94 6.31 -22.44
N VAL A 7 -8.08 5.72 -21.27
CA VAL A 7 -7.02 4.98 -20.57
C VAL A 7 -7.38 3.51 -20.56
N ASN A 8 -6.41 2.65 -20.84
CA ASN A 8 -6.54 1.21 -20.74
C ASN A 8 -5.21 0.61 -20.29
N GLU A 9 -5.23 -0.61 -19.76
CA GLU A 9 -4.01 -1.35 -19.51
C GLU A 9 -3.26 -1.65 -20.82
N ASN A 10 -1.93 -1.66 -20.78
CA ASN A 10 -1.11 -2.00 -21.93
C ASN A 10 -0.81 -3.50 -21.96
N ASP A 11 -1.75 -4.26 -22.52
CA ASP A 11 -1.69 -5.73 -22.61
C ASP A 11 -0.43 -6.27 -23.31
N THR A 12 0.26 -5.44 -24.10
CA THR A 12 1.45 -5.87 -24.87
C THR A 12 2.70 -5.96 -23.99
N ILE A 13 2.78 -5.19 -22.91
CA ILE A 13 3.95 -5.13 -22.01
C ILE A 13 3.65 -5.63 -20.59
N SER A 14 2.37 -5.81 -20.24
CA SER A 14 1.94 -6.29 -18.93
C SER A 14 2.28 -7.78 -18.73
N VAL A 15 3.43 -8.06 -18.12
CA VAL A 15 3.75 -9.37 -17.52
C VAL A 15 2.94 -9.54 -16.21
N SER A 16 2.71 -10.78 -15.76
CA SER A 16 1.91 -11.08 -14.55
C SER A 16 2.36 -10.34 -13.29
N GLU A 17 3.62 -9.90 -13.24
CA GLU A 17 4.24 -9.16 -12.13
C GLU A 17 3.99 -7.64 -12.18
N ILE A 18 3.53 -7.11 -13.34
CA ILE A 18 3.27 -5.67 -13.59
C ILE A 18 1.78 -5.41 -13.83
N LYS A 19 0.96 -6.46 -13.93
CA LYS A 19 -0.48 -6.31 -14.06
C LYS A 19 -1.06 -5.64 -12.82
N PHE A 20 -1.84 -4.59 -13.03
CA PHE A 20 -2.56 -3.89 -11.96
C PHE A 20 -3.73 -4.71 -11.41
N GLY A 21 -4.02 -5.87 -12.01
CA GLY A 21 -5.17 -6.71 -11.67
C GLY A 21 -6.20 -6.63 -12.78
N ASP A 22 -7.13 -5.68 -12.69
CA ASP A 22 -8.21 -5.39 -13.65
C ASP A 22 -8.40 -3.87 -13.91
N ASN A 23 -9.32 -3.53 -14.82
CA ASN A 23 -9.64 -2.14 -15.14
C ASN A 23 -10.38 -1.38 -14.02
N ASP A 24 -10.98 -2.08 -13.04
CA ASP A 24 -11.59 -1.42 -11.88
C ASP A 24 -10.50 -0.79 -11.02
N THR A 25 -9.43 -1.55 -10.77
CA THR A 25 -8.23 -1.07 -10.06
C THR A 25 -7.58 0.08 -10.83
N LEU A 26 -7.36 -0.08 -12.14
CA LEU A 26 -6.80 0.97 -13.00
C LEU A 26 -7.63 2.26 -12.97
N SER A 27 -8.97 2.15 -12.97
CA SER A 27 -9.85 3.31 -12.94
C SER A 27 -9.78 4.06 -11.61
N ALA A 28 -9.67 3.36 -10.48
CA ALA A 28 -9.45 3.97 -9.17
C ALA A 28 -8.13 4.73 -9.10
N ILE A 29 -7.09 4.16 -9.69
CA ILE A 29 -5.77 4.78 -9.81
C ILE A 29 -5.84 6.04 -10.66
N ALA A 30 -6.43 5.95 -11.85
CA ALA A 30 -6.56 7.08 -12.76
C ALA A 30 -7.37 8.21 -12.12
N ALA A 31 -8.45 7.89 -11.41
CA ALA A 31 -9.25 8.85 -10.66
C ALA A 31 -8.41 9.59 -9.60
N GLY A 32 -7.59 8.88 -8.82
CA GLY A 32 -6.66 9.49 -7.87
C GLY A 32 -5.60 10.38 -8.54
N MET A 33 -5.03 9.95 -9.68
CA MET A 33 -4.01 10.72 -10.39
C MET A 33 -4.53 12.05 -10.94
N VAL A 34 -5.79 12.10 -11.36
CA VAL A 34 -6.43 13.32 -11.89
C VAL A 34 -7.21 14.09 -10.83
N ASN A 35 -7.19 13.63 -9.57
CA ASN A 35 -7.95 14.19 -8.45
C ASN A 35 -9.45 14.33 -8.80
N ALA A 36 -10.04 13.25 -9.33
CA ALA A 36 -11.44 13.21 -9.75
C ALA A 36 -12.39 13.34 -8.55
N ASP A 37 -13.47 14.11 -8.72
CA ASP A 37 -14.52 14.23 -7.69
C ASP A 37 -15.33 12.93 -7.55
N TYR A 38 -15.47 12.18 -8.65
CA TYR A 38 -16.25 10.94 -8.71
C TYR A 38 -15.60 9.90 -9.63
N LEU A 39 -15.69 8.64 -9.22
CA LEU A 39 -15.45 7.47 -10.06
C LEU A 39 -16.76 6.73 -10.26
N PHE A 40 -17.12 6.46 -11.51
CA PHE A 40 -18.30 5.66 -11.87
C PHE A 40 -17.84 4.32 -12.42
N LEU A 41 -18.12 3.24 -11.68
CA LEU A 41 -17.95 1.87 -12.15
C LEU A 41 -19.28 1.40 -12.73
N MET A 42 -19.30 1.05 -14.02
CA MET A 42 -20.50 0.54 -14.69
C MET A 42 -20.45 -0.98 -14.75
N THR A 43 -21.48 -1.63 -14.21
CA THR A 43 -21.61 -3.09 -14.12
C THR A 43 -22.95 -3.53 -14.72
N ASP A 44 -23.08 -4.82 -15.01
CA ASP A 44 -24.29 -5.50 -15.45
C ASP A 44 -25.24 -5.86 -14.29
N VAL A 45 -24.85 -5.58 -13.05
CA VAL A 45 -25.69 -5.72 -11.86
C VAL A 45 -26.17 -4.35 -11.39
N ASP A 46 -27.45 -4.22 -11.02
CA ASP A 46 -28.04 -2.93 -10.64
C ASP A 46 -27.34 -2.26 -9.45
N CYS A 47 -26.97 -3.04 -8.43
CA CYS A 47 -26.29 -2.54 -7.23
C CYS A 47 -25.71 -3.71 -6.42
N LEU A 48 -24.94 -3.38 -5.38
CA LEU A 48 -24.55 -4.34 -4.35
C LEU A 48 -25.81 -4.76 -3.56
N TYR A 49 -25.87 -6.02 -3.11
CA TYR A 49 -26.96 -6.53 -2.27
C TYR A 49 -26.40 -7.05 -0.94
N THR A 50 -27.24 -7.10 0.10
CA THR A 50 -26.87 -7.64 1.42
C THR A 50 -26.55 -9.14 1.41
N ASP A 51 -27.06 -9.86 0.40
CA ASP A 51 -26.79 -11.27 0.13
C ASP A 51 -27.06 -11.54 -1.36
N ASN A 52 -26.80 -12.75 -1.86
CA ASN A 52 -27.07 -13.09 -3.25
C ASN A 52 -28.58 -13.13 -3.56
N PRO A 53 -29.12 -12.19 -4.38
CA PRO A 53 -30.55 -12.08 -4.64
C PRO A 53 -31.12 -13.25 -5.46
N MET A 54 -30.26 -14.01 -6.16
CA MET A 54 -30.67 -15.19 -6.92
C MET A 54 -30.97 -16.39 -6.02
N THR A 55 -30.39 -16.43 -4.81
CA THR A 55 -30.51 -17.56 -3.88
C THR A 55 -31.24 -17.21 -2.58
N ASN A 56 -31.22 -15.93 -2.17
CA ASN A 56 -31.87 -15.45 -0.97
C ASN A 56 -32.94 -14.39 -1.31
N PRO A 57 -34.23 -14.73 -1.21
CA PRO A 57 -35.33 -13.78 -1.44
C PRO A 57 -35.34 -12.58 -0.48
N ASN A 58 -34.65 -12.66 0.65
CA ASN A 58 -34.54 -11.57 1.62
C ASN A 58 -33.36 -10.63 1.35
N ALA A 59 -32.56 -10.88 0.30
CA ALA A 59 -31.50 -9.98 -0.10
C ALA A 59 -32.06 -8.59 -0.45
N LYS A 60 -31.50 -7.56 0.16
CA LYS A 60 -31.88 -6.16 -0.10
C LYS A 60 -30.77 -5.49 -0.91
N PRO A 61 -31.10 -4.57 -1.83
CA PRO A 61 -30.08 -3.73 -2.51
C PRO A 61 -29.26 -2.98 -1.46
N VAL A 62 -28.11 -2.36 -1.78
CA VAL A 62 -27.26 -1.49 -0.92
C VAL A 62 -27.11 -0.13 -1.60
N GLU A 63 -27.67 0.95 -1.04
CA GLU A 63 -27.65 2.27 -1.71
C GLU A 63 -26.39 3.07 -1.43
N VAL A 64 -25.97 3.11 -0.16
CA VAL A 64 -24.88 3.97 0.31
C VAL A 64 -24.02 3.15 1.25
N VAL A 65 -22.72 3.19 1.00
CA VAL A 65 -21.71 2.57 1.85
C VAL A 65 -20.83 3.69 2.38
N GLU A 66 -21.00 4.01 3.66
CA GLU A 66 -20.14 4.96 4.39
C GLU A 66 -18.81 4.31 4.77
N ASP A 67 -18.88 3.05 5.21
CA ASP A 67 -17.72 2.23 5.54
C ASP A 67 -17.88 0.84 4.93
N VAL A 68 -16.92 0.46 4.10
CA VAL A 68 -16.88 -0.86 3.45
C VAL A 68 -16.83 -1.98 4.50
N ASN A 69 -16.25 -1.74 5.67
CA ASN A 69 -16.15 -2.73 6.74
C ASN A 69 -17.47 -2.92 7.51
N ALA A 70 -18.39 -1.96 7.41
CA ALA A 70 -19.65 -1.94 8.16
C ALA A 70 -20.85 -2.53 7.38
N LEU A 71 -20.61 -3.14 6.22
CA LEU A 71 -21.60 -3.58 5.22
C LEU A 71 -22.55 -4.72 5.65
N ARG A 72 -22.89 -4.84 6.94
CA ARG A 72 -23.72 -5.94 7.47
C ARG A 72 -25.20 -5.67 7.62
N ASP A 73 -25.71 -4.44 7.74
CA ASP A 73 -27.14 -4.26 7.99
C ASP A 73 -27.73 -2.92 7.53
N LYS A 74 -28.86 -3.03 6.79
CA LYS A 74 -29.91 -2.03 6.44
C LYS A 74 -29.83 -1.37 5.08
N VAL A 75 -30.93 -1.47 4.30
CA VAL A 75 -31.07 -0.77 3.02
C VAL A 75 -32.53 -0.56 2.52
N THR A 76 -32.74 0.52 1.72
CA THR A 76 -33.90 0.84 0.83
C THR A 76 -33.45 1.17 -0.63
N LEU A 77 -34.15 1.93 -1.50
CA LEU A 77 -33.90 2.00 -2.98
C LEU A 77 -33.07 3.21 -3.50
N PRO A 78 -32.00 3.02 -4.34
CA PRO A 78 -32.10 3.13 -5.81
C PRO A 78 -31.23 2.11 -6.61
N LEU A 79 -31.18 2.23 -7.95
CA LEU A 79 -30.46 1.38 -8.93
C LEU A 79 -28.92 1.57 -8.95
N HIS A 80 -28.29 1.86 -7.81
CA HIS A 80 -26.84 1.95 -7.70
C HIS A 80 -26.38 1.92 -6.24
N THR A 81 -25.12 1.56 -6.02
CA THR A 81 -24.44 1.70 -4.73
C THR A 81 -23.44 2.85 -4.77
N ARG A 82 -23.58 3.80 -3.85
CA ARG A 82 -22.69 4.94 -3.68
C ARG A 82 -21.75 4.70 -2.51
N PHE A 83 -20.45 4.62 -2.79
CA PHE A 83 -19.42 4.62 -1.75
C PHE A 83 -19.06 6.06 -1.41
N LEU A 84 -19.15 6.45 -0.14
CA LEU A 84 -18.76 7.78 0.29
C LEU A 84 -17.25 7.84 0.51
N ALA A 85 -16.63 8.94 0.06
CA ALA A 85 -15.22 9.19 0.33
C ALA A 85 -15.02 9.34 1.85
N LYS A 86 -13.90 8.82 2.37
CA LYS A 86 -13.53 9.02 3.78
C LYS A 86 -13.24 10.50 4.03
N ASP A 87 -13.70 11.02 5.17
CA ASP A 87 -13.50 12.44 5.57
C ASP A 87 -12.01 12.85 5.65
N ASN A 88 -11.14 11.89 5.96
CA ASN A 88 -9.70 12.10 6.00
C ASN A 88 -9.03 11.15 4.99
N PRO A 89 -9.10 11.46 3.68
CA PRO A 89 -8.55 10.60 2.64
C PRO A 89 -7.04 10.47 2.86
N MET A 90 -6.50 9.27 2.68
CA MET A 90 -5.06 9.12 2.56
C MET A 90 -4.61 9.95 1.36
N LEU A 91 -3.59 10.80 1.51
CA LEU A 91 -2.99 11.52 0.38
C LEU A 91 -2.75 10.52 -0.76
N ASP A 92 -3.25 10.80 -1.97
CA ASP A 92 -3.32 9.87 -3.12
C ASP A 92 -2.02 9.08 -3.35
N ARG A 93 -0.89 9.75 -3.11
CA ARG A 93 0.44 9.16 -3.23
C ARG A 93 0.70 8.01 -2.26
N LYS A 94 0.19 8.07 -1.03
CA LYS A 94 0.33 6.99 -0.04
C LYS A 94 -0.57 5.82 -0.37
N TRP A 95 -1.80 6.08 -0.81
CA TRP A 95 -2.68 5.02 -1.29
C TRP A 95 -2.07 4.30 -2.50
N TRP A 96 -1.50 5.06 -3.44
CA TRP A 96 -0.75 4.54 -4.58
C TRP A 96 0.43 3.66 -4.16
N ILE A 97 1.22 4.10 -3.18
CA ILE A 97 2.34 3.30 -2.68
C ILE A 97 1.86 1.99 -2.08
N LEU A 98 0.75 1.99 -1.34
CA LEU A 98 0.27 0.79 -0.66
C LEU A 98 -0.39 -0.22 -1.60
N HIS A 99 -1.25 0.24 -2.51
CA HIS A 99 -2.12 -0.62 -3.31
C HIS A 99 -1.76 -0.68 -4.80
N GLY A 100 -1.20 0.40 -5.36
CA GLY A 100 -0.92 0.49 -6.79
C GLY A 100 0.44 -0.08 -7.22
N LEU A 101 1.37 -0.28 -6.28
CA LEU A 101 2.73 -0.71 -6.59
C LEU A 101 2.98 -2.15 -6.16
N HIS A 102 3.32 -3.00 -7.14
CA HIS A 102 3.82 -4.33 -6.88
C HIS A 102 5.13 -4.26 -6.08
N SER A 103 5.21 -5.04 -5.01
CA SER A 103 6.44 -5.13 -4.21
C SER A 103 7.48 -5.94 -4.95
N VAL A 104 8.67 -5.40 -5.15
CA VAL A 104 9.78 -6.13 -5.81
C VAL A 104 10.78 -6.70 -4.81
N GLY A 105 10.62 -6.40 -3.52
CA GLY A 105 11.52 -6.85 -2.48
C GLY A 105 10.99 -6.60 -1.08
N THR A 106 11.74 -7.05 -0.07
CA THR A 106 11.41 -6.89 1.33
C THR A 106 12.60 -6.33 2.11
N ILE A 107 12.36 -5.33 2.95
CA ILE A 107 13.32 -4.83 3.92
C ILE A 107 12.87 -5.23 5.32
N PHE A 108 13.78 -5.83 6.08
CA PHE A 108 13.55 -6.18 7.47
C PHE A 108 14.16 -5.14 8.37
N ILE A 109 13.36 -4.67 9.31
CA ILE A 109 13.71 -3.56 10.20
C ILE A 109 13.72 -4.01 11.66
N ASP A 110 14.52 -3.35 12.48
CA ASP A 110 14.58 -3.62 13.92
C ASP A 110 13.39 -2.99 14.66
N GLU A 111 13.23 -3.36 15.93
CA GLU A 111 12.15 -2.80 16.76
C GLU A 111 12.26 -1.29 16.98
N GLY A 112 13.47 -0.73 17.00
CA GLY A 112 13.70 0.70 17.16
C GLY A 112 13.15 1.48 15.96
N ALA A 113 13.40 0.99 14.76
CA ALA A 113 12.88 1.51 13.51
C ALA A 113 11.36 1.39 13.46
N VAL A 114 10.79 0.24 13.83
CA VAL A 114 9.32 0.06 13.92
C VAL A 114 8.72 1.08 14.88
N ARG A 115 9.29 1.24 16.09
CA ARG A 115 8.82 2.24 17.06
C ARG A 115 8.93 3.66 16.51
N ALA A 116 9.99 3.99 15.78
CA ALA A 116 10.21 5.33 15.24
C ALA A 116 9.21 5.67 14.12
N ILE A 117 8.91 4.72 13.23
CA ILE A 117 7.96 4.93 12.12
C ILE A 117 6.51 4.86 12.59
N ALA A 118 6.17 3.98 13.53
CA ALA A 118 4.80 3.79 14.02
C ALA A 118 4.36 4.80 15.09
N LYS A 119 5.26 5.70 15.55
CA LYS A 119 4.94 6.66 16.60
C LYS A 119 3.89 7.67 16.13
N VAL A 120 2.70 7.61 16.74
CA VAL A 120 1.57 8.48 16.45
C VAL A 120 1.97 9.95 16.63
N GLY A 121 1.77 10.76 15.59
CA GLY A 121 2.08 12.19 15.57
C GLY A 121 3.48 12.57 15.06
N GLN A 122 4.38 11.61 14.85
CA GLN A 122 5.74 11.86 14.34
C GLN A 122 5.95 11.08 13.04
N LYS A 123 5.89 11.79 11.89
CA LYS A 123 6.18 11.20 10.59
C LYS A 123 7.69 11.00 10.43
N SER A 124 8.18 9.81 10.77
CA SER A 124 9.61 9.46 10.65
C SER A 124 9.90 8.75 9.33
N SER A 125 11.06 9.05 8.75
CA SER A 125 11.62 8.31 7.62
C SER A 125 12.32 7.04 8.11
N LEU A 126 12.47 6.04 7.24
CA LEU A 126 13.30 4.87 7.52
C LEU A 126 14.76 5.18 7.17
N PHE A 127 15.64 5.07 8.17
CA PHE A 127 17.08 5.28 8.04
C PHE A 127 17.83 3.96 7.94
N ALA A 128 19.04 3.99 7.36
CA ALA A 128 19.86 2.80 7.15
C ALA A 128 20.20 2.08 8.47
N ALA A 129 20.38 2.84 9.56
CA ALA A 129 20.62 2.33 10.91
C ALA A 129 19.58 1.31 11.39
N GLY A 130 18.33 1.46 10.95
CA GLY A 130 17.22 0.60 11.38
C GLY A 130 17.00 -0.66 10.55
N ILE A 131 17.87 -0.92 9.56
CA ILE A 131 17.73 -2.03 8.60
C ILE A 131 18.59 -3.21 9.05
N VAL A 132 17.96 -4.37 9.22
CA VAL A 132 18.60 -5.62 9.67
C VAL A 132 19.04 -6.46 8.47
N LYS A 133 18.10 -6.72 7.56
CA LYS A 133 18.34 -7.50 6.34
C LYS A 133 17.42 -7.05 5.20
N ILE A 134 17.71 -7.56 4.02
CA ILE A 134 17.01 -7.25 2.77
C ILE A 134 16.89 -8.51 1.96
N GLU A 135 15.75 -8.68 1.30
CA GLU A 135 15.44 -9.80 0.43
C GLU A 135 14.90 -9.27 -0.91
N GLY A 136 15.32 -9.90 -2.00
CA GLY A 136 14.99 -9.46 -3.36
C GLY A 136 16.00 -8.50 -3.99
N TYR A 137 15.78 -8.20 -5.27
CA TYR A 137 16.60 -7.31 -6.07
C TYR A 137 15.76 -6.15 -6.56
N PHE A 138 16.18 -4.93 -6.23
CA PHE A 138 15.42 -3.73 -6.58
C PHE A 138 16.35 -2.53 -6.69
N VAL A 139 15.90 -1.53 -7.44
CA VAL A 139 16.60 -0.26 -7.65
C VAL A 139 15.87 0.88 -6.94
N ALA A 140 16.51 2.05 -6.89
CA ALA A 140 15.89 3.26 -6.36
C ALA A 140 14.51 3.52 -7.00
N HIS A 141 13.60 4.08 -6.21
CA HIS A 141 12.21 4.39 -6.53
C HIS A 141 11.27 3.21 -6.77
N GLN A 142 11.71 1.97 -6.53
CA GLN A 142 10.81 0.82 -6.52
C GLN A 142 10.16 0.61 -5.14
N ALA A 143 8.98 -0.02 -5.13
CA ALA A 143 8.24 -0.32 -3.91
C ALA A 143 8.75 -1.62 -3.27
N VAL A 144 8.93 -1.57 -1.95
CA VAL A 144 9.35 -2.72 -1.13
C VAL A 144 8.45 -2.85 0.10
N ASP A 145 8.25 -4.09 0.53
CA ASP A 145 7.55 -4.37 1.78
C ASP A 145 8.49 -4.20 2.97
N LEU A 146 7.95 -3.70 4.07
CA LEU A 146 8.63 -3.60 5.35
C LEU A 146 8.10 -4.68 6.28
N LYS A 147 9.01 -5.50 6.80
CA LYS A 147 8.69 -6.58 7.73
C LYS A 147 9.57 -6.53 8.96
N ILE A 148 9.11 -7.15 10.04
CA ILE A 148 9.91 -7.41 11.24
C ILE A 148 9.85 -8.89 11.57
N GLU A 149 10.99 -9.44 11.99
CA GLU A 149 11.09 -10.77 12.57
C GLU A 149 10.98 -10.66 14.09
N ARG A 150 9.98 -11.32 14.68
CA ARG A 150 9.85 -11.44 16.13
C ARG A 150 10.09 -12.88 16.53
N THR A 151 10.95 -13.08 17.51
CA THR A 151 11.11 -14.39 18.14
C THR A 151 9.98 -14.59 19.15
N VAL A 152 9.10 -15.55 18.87
CA VAL A 152 8.03 -15.94 19.79
C VAL A 152 8.48 -17.21 20.49
N LYS A 153 8.53 -17.18 21.83
CA LYS A 153 8.80 -18.37 22.61
C LYS A 153 7.50 -19.16 22.76
N HIS A 154 7.44 -20.33 22.14
CA HIS A 154 6.35 -21.29 22.35
C HIS A 154 6.97 -22.66 22.65
N ASP A 155 6.61 -23.25 23.80
CA ASP A 155 6.96 -24.62 24.22
C ASP A 155 8.37 -25.09 23.80
N ASP A 156 9.41 -24.40 24.30
CA ASP A 156 10.84 -24.72 24.10
C ASP A 156 11.39 -24.70 22.66
N ILE A 157 10.59 -24.22 21.69
CA ILE A 157 11.03 -23.97 20.31
C ILE A 157 11.02 -22.45 20.08
N ASN A 158 12.17 -21.91 19.66
CA ASN A 158 12.25 -20.53 19.20
C ASN A 158 11.65 -20.45 17.80
N ASP A 159 10.40 -20.02 17.69
CA ASP A 159 9.78 -19.74 16.40
C ASP A 159 10.00 -18.27 16.01
N VAL A 160 10.10 -18.02 14.70
CA VAL A 160 10.31 -16.68 14.15
C VAL A 160 9.08 -16.27 13.37
N GLU A 161 8.29 -15.37 13.95
CA GLU A 161 7.13 -14.79 13.28
C GLU A 161 7.55 -13.59 12.44
N VAL A 162 7.20 -13.60 11.15
CA VAL A 162 7.42 -12.46 10.25
C VAL A 162 6.14 -11.64 10.17
N VAL A 163 6.19 -10.39 10.61
CA VAL A 163 5.04 -9.48 10.62
C VAL A 163 5.23 -8.36 9.59
N MET A 164 4.24 -8.15 8.72
CA MET A 164 4.22 -7.01 7.81
C MET A 164 3.93 -5.72 8.58
N ILE A 165 4.78 -4.71 8.38
CA ILE A 165 4.65 -3.38 9.01
C ILE A 165 4.13 -2.35 8.01
N GLY A 166 4.46 -2.48 6.73
CA GLY A 166 3.99 -1.55 5.72
C GLY A 166 4.74 -1.69 4.40
N LYS A 167 4.72 -0.62 3.60
CA LYS A 167 5.33 -0.55 2.27
C LYS A 167 5.93 0.83 2.03
N GLY A 168 6.99 0.92 1.24
CA GLY A 168 7.54 2.21 0.87
C GLY A 168 8.41 2.19 -0.38
N LEU A 169 8.69 3.40 -0.90
CA LEU A 169 9.62 3.58 -2.04
C LEU A 169 11.03 3.83 -1.53
N VAL A 170 11.97 3.02 -1.99
CA VAL A 170 13.38 3.15 -1.63
C VAL A 170 14.07 4.28 -2.40
N ASN A 171 15.06 4.92 -1.78
CA ASN A 171 15.94 5.90 -2.43
C ASN A 171 17.24 5.28 -2.96
N TYR A 172 17.55 4.06 -2.53
CA TYR A 172 18.79 3.34 -2.86
C TYR A 172 18.47 1.93 -3.35
N SER A 173 19.35 1.36 -4.18
CA SER A 173 19.24 -0.02 -4.66
C SER A 173 19.46 -1.05 -3.55
N SER A 174 19.01 -2.29 -3.74
CA SER A 174 19.25 -3.37 -2.78
C SER A 174 20.74 -3.64 -2.54
N ALA A 175 21.59 -3.42 -3.56
CA ALA A 175 23.04 -3.53 -3.45
C ALA A 175 23.66 -2.40 -2.61
N GLU A 176 23.17 -1.17 -2.77
CA GLU A 176 23.59 -0.02 -1.94
C GLU A 176 23.13 -0.19 -0.50
N ILE A 177 21.84 -0.49 -0.27
CA ILE A 177 21.28 -0.70 1.06
C ILE A 177 22.02 -1.83 1.78
N SER A 178 22.45 -2.88 1.07
CA SER A 178 23.25 -3.96 1.65
C SER A 178 24.58 -3.50 2.24
N ARG A 179 25.15 -2.42 1.69
CA ARG A 179 26.43 -1.83 2.14
C ARG A 179 26.23 -0.81 3.26
N ILE A 180 25.12 -0.08 3.27
CA ILE A 180 24.85 0.98 4.25
C ILE A 180 23.95 0.53 5.42
N LYS A 181 23.39 -0.69 5.39
CA LYS A 181 22.54 -1.17 6.49
C LYS A 181 23.29 -1.10 7.84
N GLY A 182 22.62 -0.59 8.85
CA GLY A 182 23.18 -0.38 10.19
C GLY A 182 24.11 0.84 10.33
N CYS A 183 24.41 1.59 9.26
CA CYS A 183 25.25 2.79 9.35
C CYS A 183 24.45 4.05 9.74
N GLN A 184 25.15 5.09 10.20
CA GLN A 184 24.53 6.40 10.39
C GLN A 184 24.42 7.12 9.06
N SER A 185 23.47 8.07 8.94
CA SER A 185 23.26 8.81 7.69
C SER A 185 24.50 9.59 7.23
N SER A 186 25.33 10.05 8.18
CA SER A 186 26.62 10.70 7.91
C SER A 186 27.61 9.81 7.17
N ASP A 187 27.49 8.50 7.33
CA ASP A 187 28.48 7.54 6.81
C ASP A 187 28.15 7.11 5.38
N ILE A 188 26.94 7.41 4.88
CA ILE A 188 26.44 6.97 3.58
C ILE A 188 27.35 7.48 2.45
N GLU A 189 27.70 8.77 2.48
CA GLU A 189 28.55 9.38 1.45
C GLU A 189 29.93 8.74 1.41
N GLN A 190 30.49 8.41 2.58
CA GLN A 190 31.78 7.73 2.67
C GLN A 190 31.73 6.29 2.16
N ILE A 191 30.62 5.57 2.40
CA ILE A 191 30.47 4.16 2.02
C ILE A 191 30.15 4.00 0.53
N LEU A 192 29.27 4.84 -0.01
CA LEU A 192 28.78 4.75 -1.40
C LEU A 192 29.55 5.66 -2.36
N GLY A 193 30.22 6.69 -1.86
CA GLY A 193 30.87 7.74 -2.65
C GLY A 193 29.92 8.88 -3.05
N TYR A 194 28.65 8.81 -2.63
CA TYR A 194 27.63 9.84 -2.83
C TYR A 194 26.51 9.64 -1.79
N ALA A 195 25.71 10.69 -1.55
CA ALA A 195 24.51 10.60 -0.71
C ALA A 195 23.40 11.49 -1.27
N ASP A 196 22.47 10.89 -2.02
CA ASP A 196 21.33 11.61 -2.59
C ASP A 196 20.23 11.88 -1.53
N SER A 197 20.20 11.08 -0.46
CA SER A 197 19.25 11.21 0.64
C SER A 197 19.82 10.64 1.94
N GLU A 198 19.58 11.32 3.06
CA GLU A 198 19.98 10.83 4.39
C GLU A 198 19.18 9.59 4.84
N CYS A 199 18.02 9.34 4.23
CA CYS A 199 17.13 8.23 4.55
C CYS A 199 16.94 7.25 3.39
N VAL A 200 16.68 5.99 3.72
CA VAL A 200 16.45 4.92 2.75
C VAL A 200 15.03 4.97 2.21
N ILE A 201 14.04 5.26 3.06
CA ILE A 201 12.65 5.53 2.64
C ILE A 201 12.20 6.82 3.32
N HIS A 202 11.84 7.82 2.53
CA HIS A 202 11.33 9.08 3.05
C HIS A 202 9.91 8.90 3.65
N ARG A 203 9.59 9.63 4.72
CA ARG A 203 8.28 9.59 5.40
C ARG A 203 7.05 9.81 4.51
N ASP A 204 7.21 10.55 3.41
CA ASP A 204 6.14 10.81 2.45
C ASP A 204 5.94 9.64 1.48
N ASN A 205 6.99 8.83 1.31
CA ASN A 205 7.00 7.61 0.53
C ASN A 205 6.85 6.34 1.38
N LEU A 206 6.47 6.50 2.64
CA LEU A 206 6.30 5.42 3.61
C LEU A 206 4.85 5.34 4.07
N VAL A 207 4.31 4.12 4.04
CA VAL A 207 2.97 3.78 4.49
C VAL A 207 3.07 2.61 5.45
N ILE A 208 2.38 2.71 6.58
CA ILE A 208 2.37 1.70 7.64
C ILE A 208 0.98 1.08 7.63
N THR A 209 0.93 -0.24 7.55
CA THR A 209 -0.30 -1.01 7.67
C THR A 209 -0.45 -1.40 9.14
N THR A 210 -1.12 -0.57 9.93
CA THR A 210 -1.56 -1.02 11.25
C THR A 210 -2.62 -2.10 11.06
N LYS A 211 -2.62 -3.14 11.92
CA LYS A 211 -3.51 -4.32 11.90
C LYS A 211 -5.03 -3.99 12.00
N SER A 212 -5.42 -2.72 11.85
CA SER A 212 -6.77 -2.18 11.88
C SER A 212 -7.36 -1.89 10.49
N ASP A 213 -6.58 -2.07 9.41
CA ASP A 213 -7.02 -1.79 8.03
C ASP A 213 -7.34 -3.06 7.21
N ASN A 214 -7.63 -4.18 7.87
CA ASN A 214 -8.22 -5.38 7.25
C ASN A 214 -9.66 -5.58 7.71
#